data_AF-A0A172TB27-F1
#
_entry.id   AF-A0A172TB27-F1
#
_cell.length_a   1.000
_cell.length_b   1.000
_cell.length_c   1.000
_cell.angle_alpha   90.00
_cell.angle_beta   90.00
_cell.angle_gamma   90.00
#
_symmetry.space_group_name_H-M   'P 1'
#
loop_
_entity.id
_entity.type
_entity.pdbx_description
1 polymer ?
#
loop_
_entity_poly.entity_id
_entity_poly.type
_entity_poly.pdbx_seq_one_letter_code
_entity_poly.pdbx_strand_id
1 'polypeptide(L)'
;MSIFTEQKLKLLAQSAHHSPRLAEWLERVLTEGPGDYDWMLTAEGFYTNDQIPLFENILAEIEDQGTIYPATLVAVPVLCQLPKRFPQQDHSVLLETLDRLEEARRVQNYDGAAVPEPILAKYAEALADLKANVSNSESPLSNTLT
;
A
#
# COMPACT_ATOMS: atom_id res chain seq x y z
N MET A 1 9.94 8.52 -17.18
CA MET A 1 10.18 9.48 -16.09
C MET A 1 9.38 9.01 -14.89
N SER A 2 9.99 8.98 -13.70
CA SER A 2 9.32 8.53 -12.48
C SER A 2 8.21 9.50 -12.07
N ILE A 3 7.12 9.00 -11.48
CA ILE A 3 6.04 9.81 -10.90
C ILE A 3 6.42 10.40 -9.53
N PHE A 4 7.57 9.98 -8.98
CA PHE A 4 8.04 10.40 -7.67
C PHE A 4 9.02 11.57 -7.78
N THR A 5 8.89 12.53 -6.86
CA THR A 5 9.89 13.58 -6.68
C THR A 5 11.17 12.99 -6.10
N GLU A 6 12.30 13.68 -6.24
CA GLU A 6 13.58 13.26 -5.63
C GLU A 6 13.46 12.99 -4.12
N GLN A 7 12.67 13.79 -3.42
CA GLN A 7 12.40 13.59 -2.00
C GLN A 7 11.69 12.26 -1.74
N LYS A 8 10.65 11.93 -2.53
CA LYS A 8 9.94 10.66 -2.41
C LYS A 8 10.85 9.47 -2.76
N LEU A 9 11.70 9.61 -3.77
CA LEU A 9 12.69 8.58 -4.12
C LEU A 9 13.68 8.31 -2.98
N LYS A 10 14.15 9.36 -2.28
CA LYS A 10 15.00 9.20 -1.09
C LYS A 10 14.31 8.48 0.07
N LEU A 11 13.00 8.65 0.23
CA LEU A 11 12.22 7.96 1.25
C LEU A 11 11.97 6.50 0.86
N LEU A 12 11.65 6.23 -0.40
CA LEU A 12 11.49 4.87 -0.93
C LEU A 12 12.77 4.04 -0.85
N ALA A 13 13.96 4.66 -1.00
CA ALA A 13 15.24 3.97 -0.84
C ALA A 13 15.53 3.49 0.61
N GLN A 14 14.74 3.94 1.57
CA GLN A 14 14.81 3.53 2.99
C GLN A 14 13.71 2.49 3.29
N SER A 15 13.54 1.51 2.40
CA SER A 15 12.69 0.34 2.58
C SER A 15 13.35 -0.74 3.44
N ALA A 16 12.57 -1.73 3.89
CA ALA A 16 13.04 -2.76 4.82
C ALA A 16 14.23 -3.58 4.29
N HIS A 17 14.23 -3.88 2.99
CA HIS A 17 15.30 -4.62 2.33
C HIS A 17 16.13 -3.76 1.36
N HIS A 18 15.93 -2.44 1.38
CA HIS A 18 16.63 -1.48 0.52
C HIS A 18 16.54 -1.82 -0.98
N SER A 19 15.43 -2.40 -1.44
CA SER A 19 15.28 -2.74 -2.86
C SER A 19 15.31 -1.47 -3.72
N PRO A 20 16.18 -1.41 -4.74
CA PRO A 20 16.22 -0.29 -5.67
C PRO A 20 14.99 -0.25 -6.58
N ARG A 21 14.16 -1.30 -6.58
CA ARG A 21 13.01 -1.47 -7.47
C ARG A 21 11.69 -1.02 -6.87
N LEU A 22 11.63 -0.66 -5.58
CA LEU A 22 10.37 -0.29 -4.94
C LEU A 22 9.64 0.85 -5.67
N ALA A 23 10.36 1.87 -6.13
CA ALA A 23 9.78 2.95 -6.91
C ALA A 23 9.21 2.47 -8.27
N GLU A 24 9.94 1.59 -8.97
CA GLU A 24 9.48 0.97 -10.22
C GLU A 24 8.21 0.15 -9.97
N TRP A 25 8.20 -0.69 -8.94
CA TRP A 25 7.06 -1.54 -8.61
C TRP A 25 5.81 -0.73 -8.23
N LEU A 26 5.97 0.35 -7.47
CA LEU A 26 4.87 1.26 -7.13
C LEU A 26 4.29 2.00 -8.34
N GLU A 27 5.10 2.28 -9.37
CA GLU A 27 4.59 2.83 -10.63
C GLU A 27 3.84 1.77 -11.43
N ARG A 28 4.40 0.56 -11.50
CA ARG A 28 3.83 -0.56 -12.23
C ARG A 28 2.51 -1.02 -11.65
N VAL A 29 2.37 -1.11 -10.33
CA VAL A 29 1.13 -1.56 -9.67
C VAL A 29 -0.07 -0.66 -9.99
N LEU A 30 0.15 0.63 -10.24
CA LEU A 30 -0.91 1.56 -10.66
C LEU A 30 -1.38 1.36 -12.12
N THR A 31 -0.58 0.66 -12.93
CA THR A 31 -0.85 0.46 -14.37
C THR A 31 -1.26 -0.99 -14.65
N GLU A 32 -0.55 -1.94 -14.07
CA GLU A 32 -0.73 -3.38 -14.23
C GLU A 32 -1.76 -3.94 -13.25
N GLY A 33 -1.98 -3.24 -12.14
CA GLY A 33 -2.78 -3.73 -11.01
C GLY A 33 -1.93 -4.45 -9.97
N PRO A 34 -2.53 -4.76 -8.80
CA PRO A 34 -1.89 -5.49 -7.71
C PRO A 34 -1.49 -6.93 -8.08
N GLY A 35 -2.12 -7.50 -9.11
CA GLY A 35 -2.10 -8.94 -9.35
C GLY A 35 -3.10 -9.64 -8.46
N ASP A 36 -2.78 -10.88 -8.09
CA ASP A 36 -3.57 -11.69 -7.16
C ASP A 36 -3.10 -11.43 -5.72
N TYR A 37 -4.03 -10.98 -4.88
CA TYR A 37 -3.78 -10.73 -3.46
C TYR A 37 -3.70 -12.04 -2.64
N ASP A 38 -4.30 -13.13 -3.10
CA ASP A 38 -4.31 -14.42 -2.40
C ASP A 38 -3.13 -15.32 -2.82
N TRP A 39 -2.18 -14.76 -3.59
CA TRP A 39 -1.07 -15.52 -4.13
C TRP A 39 -0.24 -16.18 -3.02
N MET A 40 0.07 -15.47 -1.93
CA MET A 40 0.83 -16.07 -0.82
C MET A 40 0.07 -17.17 -0.07
N LEU A 41 -1.27 -17.19 -0.12
CA LEU A 41 -2.08 -18.25 0.50
C LEU A 41 -2.09 -19.54 -0.32
N THR A 42 -1.78 -19.44 -1.62
CA THR A 42 -1.89 -20.53 -2.59
C THR A 42 -0.57 -20.94 -3.22
N ALA A 43 0.48 -20.15 -3.03
CA ALA A 43 1.82 -20.40 -3.56
C ALA A 43 2.52 -21.53 -2.80
N GLU A 44 2.85 -22.61 -3.51
CA GLU A 44 3.65 -23.73 -3.01
C GLU A 44 4.99 -23.80 -3.78
N GLY A 45 6.11 -23.75 -3.05
CA GLY A 45 7.46 -23.94 -3.61
C GLY A 45 8.32 -22.68 -3.63
N PHE A 46 9.37 -22.68 -4.45
CA PHE A 46 10.31 -21.55 -4.59
C PHE A 46 10.01 -20.77 -5.88
N TYR A 47 9.86 -19.46 -5.73
CA TYR A 47 9.54 -18.56 -6.83
C TYR A 47 10.65 -17.53 -7.01
N THR A 48 10.94 -17.19 -8.26
CA THR A 48 11.79 -16.05 -8.58
C THR A 48 11.02 -14.74 -8.40
N ASN A 49 11.71 -13.62 -8.17
CA ASN A 49 11.08 -12.32 -7.92
C ASN A 49 10.09 -11.89 -9.01
N ASP A 50 10.31 -12.32 -10.26
CA ASP A 50 9.44 -12.00 -11.40
C ASP A 50 8.15 -12.83 -11.43
N GLN A 51 8.08 -13.90 -10.63
CA GLN A 51 6.90 -14.75 -10.46
C GLN A 51 6.06 -14.37 -9.24
N ILE A 52 6.63 -13.56 -8.33
CA ILE A 52 5.94 -13.00 -7.18
C ILE A 52 5.10 -11.81 -7.67
N PRO A 53 3.80 -11.72 -7.35
CA PRO A 53 2.97 -10.58 -7.71
C PRO A 53 3.59 -9.26 -7.26
N LEU A 54 3.31 -8.20 -8.02
CA LEU A 54 3.85 -6.87 -7.74
C LEU A 54 3.47 -6.39 -6.33
N PHE A 55 2.23 -6.65 -5.91
CA PHE A 55 1.77 -6.28 -4.58
C PHE A 55 2.62 -6.93 -3.49
N GLU A 56 2.92 -8.22 -3.60
CA GLU A 56 3.71 -8.95 -2.60
C GLU A 56 5.15 -8.47 -2.53
N ASN A 57 5.77 -8.18 -3.68
CA ASN A 57 7.08 -7.55 -3.72
C ASN A 57 7.08 -6.16 -3.06
N ILE A 58 6.00 -5.38 -3.20
CA ILE A 58 5.87 -4.07 -2.54
C ILE A 58 5.67 -4.24 -1.04
N LEU A 59 4.82 -5.18 -0.62
CA LEU A 59 4.55 -5.45 0.79
C LEU A 59 5.81 -5.89 1.53
N ALA A 60 6.56 -6.85 1.02
CA ALA A 60 7.79 -7.32 1.65
C ALA A 60 8.78 -6.16 1.94
N GLU A 61 8.85 -5.16 1.06
CA GLU A 61 9.70 -3.99 1.25
C GLU A 61 9.22 -3.01 2.32
N ILE A 62 7.94 -3.07 2.72
CA ILE A 62 7.32 -2.09 3.62
C ILE A 62 6.69 -2.70 4.89
N GLU A 63 6.56 -4.03 4.97
CA GLU A 63 5.87 -4.76 6.04
C GLU A 63 6.74 -5.02 7.27
N ASP A 64 8.07 -5.13 7.10
CA ASP A 64 8.89 -5.90 8.03
C ASP A 64 9.47 -5.13 9.24
N GLN A 65 8.97 -3.94 9.58
CA GLN A 65 9.66 -3.12 10.58
C GLN A 65 8.75 -2.30 11.51
N GLY A 66 9.09 -2.33 12.79
CA GLY A 66 8.29 -1.82 13.91
C GLY A 66 8.22 -0.28 14.07
N THR A 67 8.20 0.46 12.97
CA THR A 67 7.88 1.89 12.86
C THR A 67 7.36 2.17 11.44
N ILE A 68 6.63 3.27 11.22
CA ILE A 68 6.39 3.72 9.83
C ILE A 68 7.73 4.16 9.22
N TYR A 69 8.32 3.28 8.42
CA TYR A 69 9.54 3.61 7.69
C TYR A 69 9.26 4.68 6.65
N PRO A 70 10.28 5.49 6.29
CA PRO A 70 10.14 6.51 5.25
C PRO A 70 9.48 6.01 3.95
N ALA A 71 9.69 4.74 3.58
CA ALA A 71 9.09 4.14 2.40
C ALA A 71 7.56 3.99 2.49
N THR A 72 6.98 3.61 3.64
CA THR A 72 5.52 3.44 3.79
C THR A 72 4.77 4.76 3.61
N LEU A 73 5.38 5.88 4.01
CA LEU A 73 4.84 7.24 3.81
C LEU A 73 4.64 7.62 2.33
N VAL A 74 5.31 6.92 1.42
CA VAL A 74 5.15 7.10 -0.02
C VAL A 74 4.37 5.93 -0.64
N ALA A 75 4.61 4.70 -0.20
CA ALA A 75 3.97 3.50 -0.73
C ALA A 75 2.47 3.43 -0.42
N VAL A 76 2.07 3.68 0.83
CA VAL A 76 0.66 3.59 1.25
C VAL A 76 -0.25 4.52 0.43
N PRO A 77 0.07 5.82 0.24
CA PRO A 77 -0.72 6.70 -0.64
C PRO A 77 -0.86 6.21 -2.09
N VAL A 78 0.11 5.45 -2.58
CA VAL A 78 0.02 4.83 -3.91
C VAL A 78 -0.94 3.65 -3.87
N LEU A 79 -0.80 2.77 -2.88
CA LEU A 79 -1.66 1.59 -2.72
C LEU A 79 -3.13 1.98 -2.47
N CYS A 80 -3.42 3.06 -1.73
CA CYS A 80 -4.78 3.57 -1.54
C CYS A 80 -5.49 3.98 -2.85
N GLN A 81 -4.77 4.15 -3.96
CA GLN A 81 -5.37 4.45 -5.27
C GLN A 81 -5.87 3.21 -6.00
N LEU A 82 -5.44 2.00 -5.59
CA LEU A 82 -5.76 0.76 -6.30
C LEU A 82 -7.26 0.48 -6.34
N PRO A 83 -8.04 0.62 -5.23
CA PRO A 83 -9.48 0.38 -5.29
C PRO A 83 -10.24 1.30 -6.25
N LYS A 84 -9.76 2.54 -6.43
CA LYS A 84 -10.34 3.48 -7.40
C LYS A 84 -9.99 3.10 -8.84
N ARG A 85 -8.78 2.58 -9.08
CA ARG A 85 -8.28 2.21 -10.41
C ARG A 85 -8.77 0.84 -10.89
N PHE A 86 -8.90 -0.11 -9.97
CA PHE A 86 -9.25 -1.50 -10.23
C PHE A 86 -10.47 -1.93 -9.43
N PRO A 87 -11.61 -1.22 -9.51
CA PRO A 87 -12.77 -1.43 -8.62
C PRO A 87 -13.45 -2.79 -8.75
N GLN A 88 -13.07 -3.60 -9.75
CA GLN A 88 -13.61 -4.95 -9.96
C GLN A 88 -12.84 -6.02 -9.18
N GLN A 89 -11.66 -5.70 -8.63
CA GLN A 89 -10.90 -6.63 -7.79
C GLN A 89 -11.38 -6.58 -6.35
N ASP A 90 -11.32 -7.72 -5.66
CA ASP A 90 -11.43 -7.73 -4.21
C ASP A 90 -10.15 -7.11 -3.61
N HIS A 91 -10.34 -6.12 -2.75
CA HIS A 91 -9.26 -5.39 -2.09
C HIS A 91 -9.20 -5.67 -0.58
N SER A 92 -9.97 -6.63 -0.08
CA SER A 92 -10.01 -7.01 1.34
C SER A 92 -8.62 -7.21 1.97
N VAL A 93 -7.75 -7.96 1.31
CA VAL A 93 -6.35 -8.20 1.74
C VAL A 93 -5.51 -6.92 1.77
N LEU A 94 -5.66 -6.05 0.77
CA LEU A 94 -5.02 -4.73 0.77
C LEU A 94 -5.47 -3.92 1.98
N LEU A 95 -6.78 -3.86 2.24
CA LEU A 95 -7.35 -3.10 3.35
C LEU A 95 -6.85 -3.63 4.71
N GLU A 96 -6.90 -4.95 4.92
CA GLU A 96 -6.40 -5.58 6.14
C GLU A 96 -4.91 -5.28 6.34
N THR A 97 -4.11 -5.33 5.28
CA THR A 97 -2.68 -5.03 5.36
C THR A 97 -2.41 -3.57 5.71
N LEU A 98 -3.13 -2.63 5.11
CA LEU A 98 -3.01 -1.21 5.45
C LEU A 98 -3.45 -0.92 6.90
N ASP A 99 -4.47 -1.61 7.40
CA ASP A 99 -4.90 -1.50 8.79
C ASP A 99 -3.85 -2.06 9.77
N ARG A 100 -3.21 -3.19 9.44
CA ARG A 100 -2.09 -3.75 10.23
C ARG A 100 -0.91 -2.77 10.30
N LEU A 101 -0.54 -2.15 9.18
CA LEU A 101 0.52 -1.13 9.14
C LEU A 101 0.17 0.10 10.00
N GLU A 102 -1.09 0.55 9.96
CA GLU A 102 -1.56 1.66 10.80
C GLU A 102 -1.61 1.30 12.28
N GLU A 103 -1.94 0.06 12.64
CA GLU A 103 -1.92 -0.37 14.04
C GLU A 103 -0.49 -0.43 14.58
N ALA A 104 0.44 -1.01 13.81
CA ALA A 104 1.86 -1.02 14.16
C ALA A 104 2.38 0.41 14.41
N ARG A 105 2.01 1.37 13.55
CA ARG A 105 2.30 2.81 13.75
C ARG A 105 1.82 3.32 15.11
N ARG A 106 0.58 3.03 15.50
CA ARG A 106 -0.02 3.56 16.74
C ARG A 106 0.69 3.02 17.98
N VAL A 107 1.05 1.74 17.97
CA VAL A 107 1.65 1.04 19.11
C VAL A 107 3.12 1.42 19.32
N GLN A 108 3.88 1.62 18.24
CA GLN A 108 5.35 1.77 18.29
C GLN A 108 5.82 3.22 18.12
N ASN A 109 4.98 4.19 18.45
CA ASN A 109 5.20 5.62 18.23
C ASN A 109 6.39 6.16 19.07
N TYR A 110 7.62 5.93 18.58
CA TYR A 110 8.85 6.53 19.08
C TYR A 110 9.25 7.67 18.14
N ASP A 111 9.39 8.87 18.72
CA ASP A 111 10.00 10.05 18.11
C ASP A 111 11.18 9.69 17.20
N GLY A 112 11.28 10.24 15.98
CA GLY A 112 12.62 10.29 15.36
C GLY A 112 12.79 10.64 13.88
N ALA A 113 11.84 10.42 12.99
CA ALA A 113 12.01 10.85 11.61
C ALA A 113 11.27 12.19 11.39
N ALA A 114 12.03 13.28 11.23
CA ALA A 114 11.49 14.57 10.81
C ALA A 114 11.01 14.48 9.34
N VAL A 115 9.85 13.87 9.15
CA VAL A 115 9.19 13.76 7.86
C VAL A 115 8.48 15.08 7.59
N PRO A 116 8.64 15.66 6.39
CA PRO A 116 7.95 16.89 6.01
C PRO A 116 6.42 16.75 6.16
N GLU A 117 5.78 17.74 6.77
CA GLU A 117 4.31 17.80 6.93
C GLU A 117 3.52 17.50 5.65
N PRO A 118 3.92 17.96 4.44
CA PRO A 118 3.17 17.66 3.21
C PRO A 118 3.10 16.17 2.87
N ILE A 119 4.06 15.37 3.33
CA ILE A 119 4.06 13.91 3.10
C ILE A 119 3.13 13.23 4.11
N LEU A 120 3.18 13.66 5.38
CA LEU A 120 2.26 13.18 6.42
C LEU A 120 0.80 13.53 6.09
N ALA A 121 0.56 14.73 5.57
CA ALA A 121 -0.77 15.16 5.14
C ALA A 121 -1.31 14.27 4.01
N LYS A 122 -0.50 14.00 2.98
CA LYS A 122 -0.87 13.10 1.87
C LYS A 122 -1.12 11.68 2.32
N TYR A 123 -0.37 11.22 3.31
CA TYR A 123 -0.58 9.92 3.94
C TYR A 123 -1.95 9.84 4.64
N ALA A 124 -2.23 10.80 5.51
CA ALA A 124 -3.50 10.86 6.22
C ALA A 124 -4.70 11.03 5.27
N GLU A 125 -4.57 11.88 4.25
CA GLU A 125 -5.58 12.09 3.22
C GLU A 125 -5.88 10.79 2.45
N ALA A 126 -4.84 10.07 2.00
CA ALA A 126 -5.03 8.85 1.25
C ALA A 126 -5.74 7.75 2.06
N LEU A 127 -5.47 7.64 3.35
CA LEU A 127 -6.16 6.71 4.24
C LEU A 127 -7.62 7.12 4.51
N ALA A 128 -7.87 8.42 4.70
CA ALA A 128 -9.24 8.93 4.87
C ALA A 128 -10.08 8.70 3.61
N ASP A 129 -9.50 8.96 2.44
CA ASP A 129 -10.10 8.68 1.14
C ASP A 129 -10.42 7.20 0.99
N LEU A 130 -9.47 6.32 1.28
CA LEU A 130 -9.68 4.87 1.20
C LEU A 130 -10.87 4.44 2.06
N LYS A 131 -10.91 4.87 3.32
CA LYS A 131 -12.01 4.57 4.26
C LYS A 131 -13.36 5.03 3.72
N ALA A 132 -13.43 6.25 3.20
CA ALA A 132 -14.67 6.77 2.62
C ALA A 132 -15.15 5.94 1.42
N ASN A 133 -14.23 5.45 0.58
CA ASN A 133 -14.58 4.62 -0.58
C ASN A 133 -15.05 3.22 -0.18
N VAL A 134 -14.42 2.61 0.83
CA VAL A 134 -14.85 1.31 1.35
C VAL A 134 -16.23 1.41 1.99
N SER A 135 -16.46 2.40 2.86
CA SER A 135 -17.77 2.58 3.54
C SER A 135 -18.91 2.88 2.57
N ASN A 136 -18.65 3.56 1.45
CA ASN A 136 -19.68 3.80 0.41
C ASN A 136 -19.96 2.55 -0.44
N SER A 137 -19.04 1.60 -0.49
CA SER A 137 -19.19 0.33 -1.21
C SER A 137 -20.01 -0.70 -0.41
N GLU A 138 -20.07 -0.55 0.92
CA GLU A 138 -20.88 -1.37 1.84
C GLU A 138 -22.37 -0.97 1.90
N SER A 139 -22.87 -0.15 0.96
CA SER A 139 -24.32 0.08 0.80
C SER A 139 -24.93 -0.72 -0.36
N PRO A 140 -25.33 -2.00 -0.16
CA PRO A 140 -26.26 -2.66 -1.05
C PRO A 140 -27.68 -2.70 -0.44
N LEU A 141 -28.63 -2.18 -1.23
CA LEU A 141 -30.05 -2.60 -1.29
C LEU A 141 -30.90 -2.41 -0.02
N SER A 142 -31.37 -1.18 0.21
CA SER A 142 -32.69 -1.00 0.83
C SER A 142 -33.78 -0.90 -0.23
N ASN A 143 -34.64 -1.92 -0.24
CA ASN A 143 -36.02 -1.96 -0.73
C ASN A 143 -36.28 -1.95 -2.24
N THR A 144 -36.27 -3.14 -2.81
CA THR A 144 -37.40 -3.58 -3.65
C THR A 144 -38.15 -4.68 -2.92
N LEU A 145 -39.12 -4.28 -2.11
CA LEU A 145 -40.23 -5.14 -1.70
C LEU A 145 -41.42 -4.78 -2.58
N THR A 146 -41.98 -5.83 -3.17
CA THR A 146 -43.22 -5.96 -3.96
C THR A 146 -44.37 -5.08 -3.52
#